data_AF-A0A143QPN6-F1
#
_entry.id   AF-A0A143QPN6-F1
#
_cell.length_a   1.000
_cell.length_b   1.000
_cell.length_c   1.000
_cell.angle_alpha   90.00
_cell.angle_beta   90.00
_cell.angle_gamma   90.00
#
_symmetry.space_group_name_H-M   'P 1'
#
loop_
_entity.id
_entity.type
_entity.pdbx_description
1 polymer ?
#
loop_
_entity_poly.entity_id
_entity_poly.type
_entity_poly.pdbx_seq_one_letter_code
_entity_poly.pdbx_strand_id
1 'polypeptide(L)'
;MANYTAADVKRLRELTGSGMMDCKNALAENDGDYDKAVEYLRIKGAKDVGKRAERNTAEGLVVAEGGVLVEINSETDFVAKNDEFQTFAASVAATAAAGEPADVDALKALDLNGKTVETALNELSAKIGEKLEIRRVVSYDGNTATYLHKRSADLPPAVGVLVEYTGDGDAAGDAARAAAMQIAALKAKYVTRDEVPEDLVAAERRIAEETAREEGKPEQALPKIVEGRVNGFFKDVVLTEQKSVQDGNKTVKAILDEAGVTITRFSRFEVGAS
;
A
#
# COMPACT_ATOMS: atom_id res chain seq x y z
N MET A 1 -34.94 -32.12 9.82
CA MET A 1 -34.50 -31.27 8.69
C MET A 1 -33.81 -30.06 9.30
N ALA A 2 -32.79 -29.49 8.66
CA ALA A 2 -32.24 -28.22 9.15
C ALA A 2 -33.36 -27.16 9.13
N ASN A 3 -33.53 -26.41 10.22
CA ASN A 3 -34.56 -25.37 10.35
C ASN A 3 -34.19 -24.07 9.59
N TYR A 4 -33.19 -24.14 8.70
CA TYR A 4 -32.70 -23.03 7.90
C TYR A 4 -32.33 -23.54 6.51
N THR A 5 -32.33 -22.66 5.52
CA THR A 5 -32.07 -22.96 4.11
C THR A 5 -30.67 -22.50 3.68
N ALA A 6 -30.22 -22.96 2.51
CA ALA A 6 -28.99 -22.45 1.90
C ALA A 6 -29.09 -20.94 1.59
N ALA A 7 -30.31 -20.43 1.32
CA ALA A 7 -30.55 -19.01 1.12
C ALA A 7 -30.35 -18.21 2.43
N ASP A 8 -30.75 -18.77 3.58
CA ASP A 8 -30.53 -18.13 4.89
C ASP A 8 -29.04 -18.06 5.23
N VAL A 9 -28.27 -19.11 4.93
CA VAL A 9 -26.80 -19.09 5.09
C VAL A 9 -26.18 -18.02 4.20
N LYS A 10 -26.61 -17.92 2.94
CA LYS A 10 -26.13 -16.89 1.99
C LYS A 10 -26.46 -15.49 2.49
N ARG A 11 -27.69 -15.28 2.97
CA ARG A 11 -28.15 -13.99 3.50
C ARG A 11 -27.38 -13.60 4.76
N LEU A 12 -27.15 -14.54 5.67
CA LEU A 12 -26.36 -14.29 6.89
C LEU A 12 -24.93 -13.91 6.53
N ARG A 13 -24.32 -14.59 5.55
CA ARG A 13 -23.00 -14.23 5.02
C ARG A 13 -22.99 -12.84 4.37
N GLU A 14 -23.98 -12.49 3.58
CA GLU A 14 -24.07 -11.17 2.95
C GLU A 14 -24.23 -10.06 4.00
N LEU A 15 -25.02 -10.29 5.04
CA LEU A 15 -25.24 -9.32 6.11
C LEU A 15 -24.01 -9.16 7.03
N THR A 16 -23.37 -10.27 7.38
CA THR A 16 -22.31 -10.29 8.38
C THR A 16 -20.92 -10.29 7.79
N GLY A 17 -20.73 -10.58 6.51
CA GLY A 17 -19.40 -10.75 5.91
C GLY A 17 -18.65 -12.02 6.36
N SER A 18 -19.15 -12.77 7.35
CA SER A 18 -18.49 -13.93 7.92
C SER A 18 -18.38 -15.11 6.92
N GLY A 19 -17.42 -16.00 7.16
CA GLY A 19 -17.20 -17.19 6.32
C GLY A 19 -18.45 -18.05 6.15
N MET A 20 -18.61 -18.67 4.97
CA MET A 20 -19.82 -19.45 4.64
C MET A 20 -20.11 -20.58 5.64
N MET A 21 -19.06 -21.28 6.09
CA MET A 21 -19.19 -22.33 7.10
C MET A 21 -19.49 -21.77 8.50
N ASP A 22 -18.94 -20.61 8.86
CA ASP A 22 -19.29 -19.96 10.13
C ASP A 22 -20.76 -19.55 10.15
N CYS A 23 -21.29 -19.00 9.05
CA CYS A 23 -22.71 -18.67 8.92
C CYS A 23 -23.60 -19.91 9.04
N LYS A 24 -23.22 -21.00 8.38
CA LYS A 24 -23.94 -22.29 8.47
C LYS A 24 -23.93 -22.84 9.90
N ASN A 25 -22.76 -22.83 10.55
CA ASN A 25 -22.61 -23.33 11.92
C ASN A 25 -23.38 -22.47 12.92
N ALA A 26 -23.36 -21.14 12.76
CA ALA A 26 -24.11 -20.22 13.60
C ALA A 26 -25.63 -20.49 13.53
N LEU A 27 -26.17 -20.70 12.32
CA LEU A 27 -27.58 -21.08 12.16
C LEU A 27 -27.87 -22.47 12.75
N ALA A 28 -26.94 -23.42 12.64
CA ALA A 28 -27.10 -24.75 13.23
C ALA A 28 -27.10 -24.74 14.76
N GLU A 29 -26.20 -23.97 15.38
CA GLU A 29 -26.05 -23.88 16.84
C GLU A 29 -27.15 -23.04 17.50
N ASN A 30 -27.87 -22.23 16.73
CA ASN A 30 -28.96 -21.39 17.21
C ASN A 30 -30.33 -21.85 16.66
N ASP A 31 -30.49 -23.14 16.34
CA ASP A 31 -31.75 -23.74 15.90
C ASP A 31 -32.43 -23.08 14.68
N GLY A 32 -31.65 -22.40 13.83
CA GLY A 32 -32.12 -21.63 12.69
C GLY A 32 -32.61 -20.21 13.02
N ASP A 33 -32.50 -19.78 14.29
CA ASP A 33 -32.83 -18.42 14.71
C ASP A 33 -31.81 -17.42 14.14
N TYR A 34 -32.28 -16.62 13.19
CA TYR A 34 -31.43 -15.72 12.41
C TYR A 34 -30.82 -14.62 13.28
N ASP A 35 -31.59 -14.00 14.18
CA ASP A 35 -31.11 -12.89 15.01
C ASP A 35 -30.10 -13.39 16.05
N LYS A 36 -30.36 -14.57 16.66
CA LYS A 36 -29.37 -15.20 17.53
C LYS A 36 -28.12 -15.65 16.79
N ALA A 37 -28.23 -16.13 15.55
CA ALA A 37 -27.07 -16.48 14.74
C ALA A 37 -26.21 -15.24 14.43
N VAL A 38 -26.82 -14.08 14.17
CA VAL A 38 -26.10 -12.79 14.02
C VAL A 38 -25.37 -12.42 15.31
N GLU A 39 -26.05 -12.49 16.46
CA GLU A 39 -25.45 -12.19 17.76
C GLU A 39 -24.29 -13.15 18.09
N TYR A 40 -24.50 -14.44 17.87
CA TYR A 40 -23.49 -15.48 18.06
C TYR A 40 -22.23 -15.20 17.22
N LEU A 41 -22.39 -14.87 15.94
CA LEU A 41 -21.25 -14.53 15.07
C LEU A 41 -20.50 -13.29 15.55
N ARG A 42 -21.20 -12.28 16.07
CA ARG A 42 -20.57 -11.08 16.64
C ARG A 42 -19.74 -11.41 17.88
N ILE A 43 -20.28 -12.20 18.80
CA ILE A 43 -19.59 -12.62 20.03
C ILE A 43 -18.37 -13.49 19.68
N LYS A 44 -18.56 -14.47 18.79
CA LYS A 44 -17.48 -15.36 18.34
C LYS A 44 -16.38 -14.57 17.62
N GLY A 45 -16.76 -13.68 16.71
CA GLY A 45 -15.85 -12.81 15.98
C GLY A 45 -14.97 -12.00 16.92
N ALA A 46 -15.58 -11.28 17.88
CA ALA A 46 -14.84 -10.47 18.86
C ALA A 46 -13.86 -11.31 19.69
N LYS A 47 -14.25 -12.52 20.10
CA LYS A 47 -13.37 -13.45 20.84
C LYS A 47 -12.19 -13.95 19.99
N ASP A 48 -12.40 -14.12 18.69
CA ASP A 48 -11.41 -14.73 17.81
C ASP A 48 -10.47 -13.72 17.16
N VAL A 49 -10.75 -12.40 17.15
CA VAL A 49 -9.86 -11.37 16.59
C VAL A 49 -8.42 -11.51 17.10
N GLY A 50 -8.23 -11.63 18.42
CA GLY A 50 -6.89 -11.78 19.00
C GLY A 50 -6.18 -13.07 18.56
N LYS A 51 -6.92 -14.15 18.30
CA LYS A 51 -6.35 -15.42 17.80
C LYS A 51 -5.93 -15.35 16.33
N ARG A 52 -6.41 -14.35 15.60
CA ARG A 52 -6.07 -14.15 14.18
C ARG A 52 -4.79 -13.35 14.00
N ALA A 53 -4.21 -12.76 15.05
CA ALA A 53 -3.05 -11.86 14.95
C ALA A 53 -1.84 -12.47 14.23
N GLU A 54 -1.62 -13.79 14.37
CA GLU A 54 -0.53 -14.53 13.72
C GLU A 54 -0.79 -14.89 12.26
N ARG A 55 -2.01 -14.65 11.75
CA ARG A 55 -2.33 -14.93 10.34
C ARG A 55 -1.62 -13.96 9.41
N ASN A 56 -1.29 -14.47 8.22
CA ASN A 56 -0.66 -13.69 7.17
C ASN A 56 -1.69 -12.86 6.41
N THR A 57 -1.40 -11.58 6.20
CA THR A 57 -2.25 -10.64 5.47
C THR A 57 -1.47 -10.07 4.29
N ALA A 58 -1.41 -10.85 3.20
CA ALA A 58 -0.66 -10.51 2.00
C ALA A 58 -1.50 -9.76 0.95
N GLU A 59 -2.81 -9.68 1.14
CA GLU A 59 -3.75 -8.95 0.30
C GLU A 59 -4.18 -7.64 0.98
N GLY A 60 -5.02 -6.84 0.32
CA GLY A 60 -5.53 -5.58 0.87
C GLY A 60 -5.53 -4.45 -0.15
N LEU A 61 -5.36 -3.22 0.34
CA LEU A 61 -5.39 -2.03 -0.49
C LEU A 61 -4.56 -0.88 0.09
N VAL A 62 -4.28 0.09 -0.78
CA VAL A 62 -3.66 1.37 -0.43
C VAL A 62 -4.65 2.50 -0.70
N VAL A 63 -4.83 3.38 0.28
CA VAL A 63 -5.66 4.60 0.20
C VAL A 63 -4.82 5.82 0.52
N ALA A 64 -5.27 6.97 0.04
CA ALA A 64 -4.60 8.23 0.27
C ALA A 64 -5.60 9.37 0.34
N GLU A 65 -5.34 10.32 1.23
CA GLU A 65 -6.14 11.53 1.39
C GLU A 65 -5.29 12.62 2.05
N GLY A 66 -5.42 13.87 1.60
CA GLY A 66 -4.82 15.04 2.26
C GLY A 66 -3.35 14.91 2.66
N GLY A 67 -2.48 14.41 1.77
CA GLY A 67 -1.05 14.25 2.08
C GLY A 67 -0.71 13.00 2.92
N VAL A 68 -1.67 12.09 3.10
CA VAL A 68 -1.48 10.83 3.81
C VAL A 68 -1.60 9.64 2.86
N LEU A 69 -0.79 8.60 3.10
CA LEU A 69 -0.85 7.30 2.42
C LEU A 69 -0.96 6.21 3.49
N VAL A 70 -1.95 5.32 3.36
CA VAL A 70 -2.19 4.22 4.30
C VAL A 70 -2.31 2.90 3.55
N GLU A 71 -1.62 1.86 4.03
CA GLU A 71 -1.83 0.48 3.61
C GLU A 71 -2.63 -0.27 4.66
N ILE A 72 -3.71 -0.92 4.23
CA ILE A 72 -4.52 -1.79 5.08
C ILE A 72 -4.62 -3.16 4.41
N ASN A 73 -4.17 -4.19 5.13
CA ASN A 73 -4.07 -5.55 4.63
C ASN A 73 -5.23 -6.43 5.11
N SER A 74 -5.52 -7.45 4.30
CA SER A 74 -6.47 -8.54 4.55
C SER A 74 -5.81 -9.89 4.22
N GLU A 75 -6.45 -11.00 4.58
CA GLU A 75 -5.94 -12.34 4.25
C GLU A 75 -6.21 -12.67 2.77
N THR A 76 -7.35 -12.23 2.23
CA THR A 76 -7.79 -12.52 0.85
C THR A 76 -8.13 -11.28 0.02
N ASP A 77 -8.12 -11.46 -1.31
CA ASP A 77 -8.52 -10.44 -2.27
C ASP A 77 -10.04 -10.19 -2.29
N PHE A 78 -10.84 -11.18 -1.89
CA PHE A 78 -12.29 -11.03 -1.72
C PHE A 78 -12.62 -9.95 -0.69
N VAL A 79 -11.85 -9.85 0.39
CA VAL A 79 -12.00 -8.78 1.40
C VAL A 79 -11.51 -7.45 0.85
N ALA A 80 -10.40 -7.42 0.10
CA ALA A 80 -9.94 -6.20 -0.54
C ALA A 80 -11.01 -5.58 -1.47
N LYS A 81 -11.81 -6.43 -2.14
CA LYS A 81 -12.92 -6.03 -3.01
C LYS A 81 -14.19 -5.63 -2.27
N ASN A 82 -14.31 -5.91 -0.97
CA ASN A 82 -15.53 -5.66 -0.20
C ASN A 82 -15.76 -4.15 0.00
N ASP A 83 -16.97 -3.66 -0.28
CA ASP A 83 -17.31 -2.24 -0.20
C ASP A 83 -17.19 -1.66 1.22
N GLU A 84 -17.52 -2.44 2.26
CA GLU A 84 -17.38 -1.98 3.65
C GLU A 84 -15.90 -1.84 4.02
N PHE A 85 -15.03 -2.76 3.56
CA PHE A 85 -13.59 -2.67 3.78
C PHE A 85 -12.98 -1.45 3.08
N GLN A 86 -13.36 -1.21 1.82
CA GLN A 86 -12.91 -0.02 1.08
C GLN A 86 -13.41 1.29 1.71
N THR A 87 -14.66 1.31 2.18
CA THR A 87 -15.25 2.48 2.87
C THR A 87 -14.57 2.75 4.20
N PHE A 88 -14.28 1.70 4.97
CA PHE A 88 -13.50 1.80 6.20
C PHE A 88 -12.11 2.36 5.92
N ALA A 89 -11.40 1.83 4.92
CA ALA A 89 -10.06 2.31 4.57
C ALA A 89 -10.05 3.78 4.15
N ALA A 90 -11.02 4.22 3.33
CA ALA A 90 -11.17 5.63 2.98
C ALA A 90 -11.40 6.49 4.23
N SER A 91 -12.24 6.04 5.17
CA SER A 91 -12.49 6.78 6.42
C SER A 91 -11.25 6.85 7.31
N VAL A 92 -10.42 5.81 7.32
CA VAL A 92 -9.12 5.81 8.01
C VAL A 92 -8.17 6.83 7.37
N ALA A 93 -8.12 6.91 6.03
CA ALA A 93 -7.30 7.91 5.33
C ALA A 93 -7.75 9.34 5.65
N ALA A 94 -9.06 9.62 5.62
CA ALA A 94 -9.62 10.91 6.01
C ALA A 94 -9.29 11.28 7.47
N THR A 95 -9.41 10.32 8.38
CA THR A 95 -9.09 10.50 9.80
C THR A 95 -7.61 10.79 9.99
N ALA A 96 -6.75 10.06 9.27
CA ALA A 96 -5.31 10.26 9.29
C ALA A 96 -4.93 11.63 8.71
N ALA A 97 -5.57 12.07 7.64
CA ALA A 97 -5.35 13.40 7.05
C ALA A 97 -5.73 14.53 8.02
N ALA A 98 -6.80 14.34 8.81
CA ALA A 98 -7.22 15.31 9.81
C ALA A 98 -6.36 15.31 11.09
N GLY A 99 -5.76 14.16 11.43
CA GLY A 99 -5.01 13.95 12.68
C GLY A 99 -3.49 13.92 12.54
N GLU A 100 -2.97 13.87 11.31
CA GLU A 100 -1.55 13.84 10.95
C GLU A 100 -0.72 12.89 11.85
N PRO A 101 -1.08 11.58 11.94
CA PRO A 101 -0.43 10.67 12.85
C PRO A 101 1.04 10.45 12.45
N ALA A 102 1.91 10.41 13.45
CA ALA A 102 3.35 10.15 13.26
C ALA A 102 3.64 8.69 12.87
N ASP A 103 2.79 7.76 13.29
CA ASP A 103 2.93 6.33 13.06
C ASP A 103 1.57 5.60 13.14
N VAL A 104 1.61 4.28 12.97
CA VAL A 104 0.41 3.41 12.99
C VAL A 104 -0.28 3.40 14.35
N ASP A 105 0.47 3.48 15.45
CA ASP A 105 -0.10 3.43 16.80
C ASP A 105 -0.83 4.74 17.12
N ALA A 106 -0.26 5.87 16.71
CA ALA A 106 -0.93 7.16 16.75
C ALA A 106 -2.20 7.16 15.90
N LEU A 107 -2.16 6.61 14.67
CA LEU A 107 -3.34 6.46 13.81
C LEU A 107 -4.44 5.61 14.47
N LYS A 108 -4.06 4.46 15.05
CA LYS A 108 -4.98 3.55 15.73
C LYS A 108 -5.72 4.20 16.90
N ALA A 109 -5.11 5.18 17.55
CA ALA A 109 -5.68 5.91 18.68
C ALA A 109 -6.64 7.05 18.28
N LEU A 110 -6.65 7.48 17.00
CA LEU A 110 -7.51 8.58 16.55
C LEU A 110 -9.00 8.21 16.63
N ASP A 111 -9.84 9.22 16.83
CA ASP A 111 -11.30 9.06 16.79
C ASP A 111 -11.79 8.91 15.35
N LEU A 112 -12.53 7.83 15.11
CA LEU A 112 -13.25 7.52 13.90
C LEU A 112 -14.74 7.38 14.25
N ASN A 113 -15.45 8.50 14.21
CA ASN A 113 -16.89 8.59 14.48
C ASN A 113 -17.29 8.11 15.89
N GLY A 114 -16.59 8.57 16.93
CA GLY A 114 -16.93 8.31 18.34
C GLY A 114 -16.34 7.02 18.92
N LYS A 115 -15.39 6.40 18.23
CA LYS A 115 -14.58 5.26 18.70
C LYS A 115 -13.20 5.31 18.06
N THR A 116 -12.23 4.59 18.62
CA THR A 116 -10.88 4.59 18.02
C THR A 116 -10.83 3.85 16.69
N VAL A 117 -9.90 4.23 15.82
CA VAL A 117 -9.59 3.50 14.57
C VAL A 117 -9.31 2.03 14.84
N GLU A 118 -8.58 1.70 15.92
CA GLU A 118 -8.34 0.32 16.33
C GLU A 118 -9.62 -0.44 16.69
N THR A 119 -10.52 0.19 17.44
CA THR A 119 -11.82 -0.43 17.78
C THR A 119 -12.61 -0.72 16.51
N ALA A 120 -12.67 0.24 15.58
CA ALA A 120 -13.35 0.09 14.30
C ALA A 120 -12.73 -1.03 13.43
N LEU A 121 -11.40 -1.12 13.37
CA LEU A 121 -10.66 -2.18 12.68
C LEU A 121 -11.02 -3.57 13.24
N ASN A 122 -11.01 -3.70 14.57
CA ASN A 122 -11.29 -4.96 15.25
C ASN A 122 -12.75 -5.38 15.07
N GLU A 123 -13.71 -4.46 15.12
CA GLU A 123 -15.12 -4.74 14.83
C GLU A 123 -15.32 -5.20 13.38
N LEU A 124 -14.65 -4.55 12.42
CA LEU A 124 -14.71 -4.96 11.02
C LEU A 124 -14.06 -6.33 10.80
N SER A 125 -12.91 -6.59 11.43
CA SER A 125 -12.25 -7.90 11.40
C SER A 125 -13.14 -9.00 12.00
N ALA A 126 -13.80 -8.72 13.12
CA ALA A 126 -14.75 -9.65 13.74
C ALA A 126 -15.91 -9.99 12.80
N LYS A 127 -16.46 -8.96 12.14
CA LYS A 127 -17.56 -9.08 11.15
C LYS A 127 -17.11 -9.92 9.93
N ILE A 128 -16.03 -9.49 9.28
CA ILE A 128 -15.51 -10.13 8.05
C ILE A 128 -15.02 -11.56 8.30
N GLY A 129 -14.44 -11.85 9.46
CA GLY A 129 -13.90 -13.19 9.75
C GLY A 129 -12.43 -13.39 9.37
N GLU A 130 -11.76 -12.35 8.86
CA GLU A 130 -10.34 -12.33 8.51
C GLU A 130 -9.57 -11.37 9.41
N LYS A 131 -8.26 -11.60 9.55
CA LYS A 131 -7.34 -10.59 10.10
C LYS A 131 -7.33 -9.38 9.18
N LEU A 132 -7.55 -8.20 9.75
CA LEU A 132 -7.31 -6.92 9.10
C LEU A 132 -6.18 -6.21 9.84
N GLU A 133 -5.30 -5.54 9.11
CA GLU A 133 -4.13 -4.87 9.68
C GLU A 133 -3.92 -3.53 9.00
N ILE A 134 -3.87 -2.44 9.79
CA ILE A 134 -3.25 -1.20 9.31
C ILE A 134 -1.75 -1.43 9.38
N ARG A 135 -1.12 -1.58 8.22
CA ARG A 135 0.27 -2.04 8.13
C ARG A 135 1.27 -0.91 8.22
N ARG A 136 0.95 0.22 7.59
CA ARG A 136 1.81 1.40 7.56
C ARG A 136 1.01 2.64 7.17
N VAL A 137 1.47 3.77 7.67
CA VAL A 137 0.99 5.11 7.35
C VAL A 137 2.20 6.04 7.18
N VAL A 138 2.09 6.98 6.25
CA VAL A 138 2.98 8.14 6.16
C VAL A 138 2.14 9.39 5.91
N SER A 139 2.58 10.50 6.48
CA SER A 139 1.91 11.80 6.39
C SER A 139 2.95 12.86 6.00
N TYR A 140 2.64 13.66 4.97
CA TYR A 140 3.45 14.79 4.52
C TYR A 140 2.64 16.08 4.63
N ASP A 141 3.30 17.12 5.10
CA ASP A 141 2.75 18.42 5.47
C ASP A 141 2.95 19.50 4.39
N GLY A 142 3.76 19.22 3.35
CA GLY A 142 3.96 20.10 2.20
C GLY A 142 2.96 19.91 1.04
N ASN A 143 3.29 20.49 -0.12
CA ASN A 143 2.55 20.21 -1.35
C ASN A 143 2.75 18.75 -1.73
N THR A 144 1.65 18.02 -1.90
CA THR A 144 1.69 16.59 -2.21
C THR A 144 0.98 16.24 -3.50
N ALA A 145 1.48 15.19 -4.15
CA ALA A 145 0.84 14.55 -5.29
C ALA A 145 0.78 13.04 -5.06
N THR A 146 -0.34 12.44 -5.45
CA THR A 146 -0.61 11.03 -5.20
C THR A 146 -0.91 10.29 -6.50
N TYR A 147 -0.42 9.05 -6.59
CA TYR A 147 -0.84 8.10 -7.60
C TYR A 147 -1.21 6.75 -6.97
N LEU A 148 -2.42 6.28 -7.26
CA LEU A 148 -2.93 4.98 -6.82
C LEU A 148 -3.12 4.08 -8.05
N HIS A 149 -2.52 2.90 -8.04
CA HIS A 149 -2.53 1.95 -9.15
C HIS A 149 -3.23 0.65 -8.77
N LYS A 150 -4.17 0.24 -9.60
CA LYS A 150 -4.87 -1.04 -9.53
C LYS A 150 -4.12 -2.08 -10.35
N ARG A 151 -3.81 -3.24 -9.77
CA ARG A 151 -3.16 -4.35 -10.50
C ARG A 151 -4.10 -5.01 -11.51
N SER A 152 -5.41 -4.93 -11.29
CA SER A 152 -6.45 -5.38 -12.22
C SER A 152 -7.71 -4.51 -12.06
N ALA A 153 -8.61 -4.54 -13.04
CA ALA A 153 -9.82 -3.72 -13.03
C ALA A 153 -10.78 -4.06 -11.86
N ASP A 154 -10.78 -5.32 -11.42
CA ASP A 154 -11.63 -5.84 -10.35
C ASP A 154 -11.03 -5.68 -8.95
N LEU A 155 -9.79 -5.20 -8.81
CA LEU A 155 -9.13 -4.98 -7.52
C LEU A 155 -9.13 -3.49 -7.13
N PRO A 156 -9.12 -3.17 -5.82
CA PRO A 156 -8.80 -1.83 -5.36
C PRO A 156 -7.32 -1.50 -5.65
N PRO A 157 -6.89 -0.24 -5.46
CA PRO A 157 -5.48 0.10 -5.59
C PRO A 157 -4.62 -0.71 -4.63
N ALA A 158 -3.61 -1.39 -5.17
CA ALA A 158 -2.66 -2.20 -4.40
C ALA A 158 -1.25 -1.60 -4.39
N VAL A 159 -1.02 -0.57 -5.19
CA VAL A 159 0.19 0.24 -5.17
C VAL A 159 -0.23 1.70 -5.01
N GLY A 160 0.38 2.38 -4.05
CA GLY A 160 0.17 3.81 -3.86
C GLY A 160 1.50 4.54 -3.72
N VAL A 161 1.59 5.72 -4.31
CA VAL A 161 2.74 6.60 -4.19
C VAL A 161 2.26 7.96 -3.73
N LEU A 162 2.91 8.47 -2.70
CA LEU A 162 2.77 9.83 -2.22
C LEU A 162 4.10 10.55 -2.41
N VAL A 163 4.07 11.69 -3.07
CA VAL A 163 5.22 12.52 -3.36
C VAL A 163 5.01 13.88 -2.72
N GLU A 164 6.01 14.39 -2.00
CA GLU A 164 6.07 15.79 -1.57
C GLU A 164 6.98 16.56 -2.51
N TYR A 165 6.60 17.79 -2.85
CA TYR A 165 7.31 18.62 -3.80
C TYR A 165 7.26 20.11 -3.47
N THR A 166 8.19 20.86 -4.05
CA THR A 166 8.11 22.32 -4.17
C THR A 166 7.77 22.70 -5.59
N GLY A 167 7.00 23.77 -5.76
CA GLY A 167 6.52 24.25 -7.05
C GLY A 167 5.07 24.71 -6.95
N ASP A 168 4.66 25.60 -7.84
CA ASP A 168 3.35 26.25 -7.77
C ASP A 168 2.53 26.03 -9.06
N GLY A 169 1.20 25.96 -8.89
CA GLY A 169 0.24 25.86 -9.98
C GLY A 169 0.00 24.45 -10.51
N ASP A 170 -1.01 24.32 -11.36
CA ASP A 170 -1.49 23.02 -11.85
C ASP A 170 -0.42 22.23 -12.62
N ALA A 171 0.42 22.91 -13.39
CA ALA A 171 1.52 22.29 -14.12
C ALA A 171 2.55 21.62 -13.18
N ALA A 172 2.83 22.23 -12.02
CA ALA A 172 3.70 21.65 -11.01
C ALA A 172 3.06 20.39 -10.40
N GLY A 173 1.76 20.46 -10.07
CA GLY A 173 0.99 19.33 -9.57
C GLY A 173 0.93 18.15 -10.55
N ASP A 174 0.74 18.43 -11.85
CA ASP A 174 0.72 17.42 -12.90
C ASP A 174 2.09 16.74 -13.08
N ALA A 175 3.19 17.51 -13.04
CA ALA A 175 4.53 16.97 -13.11
C ALA A 175 4.88 16.11 -11.87
N ALA A 176 4.50 16.55 -10.67
CA ALA A 176 4.67 15.77 -9.45
C ALA A 176 3.84 14.48 -9.47
N ARG A 177 2.61 14.53 -9.99
CA ARG A 177 1.78 13.33 -10.21
C ARG A 177 2.37 12.39 -11.24
N ALA A 178 2.95 12.90 -12.32
CA ALA A 178 3.69 12.08 -13.29
C ALA A 178 4.92 11.41 -12.67
N ALA A 179 5.63 12.10 -11.77
CA ALA A 179 6.70 11.49 -10.98
C ALA A 179 6.16 10.39 -10.04
N ALA A 180 5.00 10.57 -9.41
CA ALA A 180 4.36 9.52 -8.62
C ALA A 180 4.03 8.27 -9.46
N MET A 181 3.56 8.46 -10.70
CA MET A 181 3.34 7.35 -11.66
C MET A 181 4.64 6.64 -12.04
N GLN A 182 5.70 7.40 -12.28
CA GLN A 182 7.03 6.89 -12.57
C GLN A 182 7.54 6.00 -11.43
N ILE A 183 7.46 6.47 -10.19
CA ILE A 183 7.86 5.73 -8.99
C ILE A 183 7.04 4.43 -8.84
N ALA A 184 5.73 4.49 -9.10
CA ALA A 184 4.87 3.30 -9.04
C ALA A 184 5.33 2.22 -10.04
N ALA A 185 5.68 2.63 -11.26
CA ALA A 185 6.06 1.75 -12.36
C ALA A 185 7.49 1.19 -12.23
N LEU A 186 8.48 2.07 -12.00
CA LEU A 186 9.90 1.69 -12.03
C LEU A 186 10.52 1.51 -10.64
N LYS A 187 9.75 1.68 -9.57
CA LYS A 187 10.17 1.41 -8.18
C LYS A 187 11.46 2.14 -7.79
N ALA A 188 11.56 3.42 -8.14
CA ALA A 188 12.62 4.29 -7.65
C ALA A 188 12.72 4.21 -6.11
N LYS A 189 13.93 4.28 -5.58
CA LYS A 189 14.22 4.20 -4.13
C LYS A 189 14.75 5.52 -3.56
N TYR A 190 15.32 6.36 -4.42
CA TYR A 190 15.93 7.63 -4.05
C TYR A 190 15.45 8.72 -5.02
N VAL A 191 15.37 9.97 -4.57
CA VAL A 191 15.04 11.11 -5.43
C VAL A 191 16.25 11.46 -6.28
N THR A 192 17.40 11.62 -5.64
CA THR A 192 18.66 12.07 -6.26
C THR A 192 19.81 11.09 -5.99
N ARG A 193 20.91 11.25 -6.74
CA ARG A 193 22.08 10.36 -6.66
C ARG A 193 22.79 10.44 -5.30
N ASP A 194 22.81 11.62 -4.70
CA ASP A 194 23.46 11.90 -3.42
C ASP A 194 22.73 11.32 -2.21
N GLU A 195 21.46 10.94 -2.36
CA GLU A 195 20.72 10.19 -1.34
C GLU A 195 21.08 8.70 -1.29
N VAL A 196 21.80 8.18 -2.30
CA VAL A 196 22.18 6.77 -2.35
C VAL A 196 23.34 6.51 -1.38
N PRO A 197 23.21 5.56 -0.43
CA PRO A 197 24.27 5.26 0.54
C PRO A 197 25.59 4.87 -0.14
N GLU A 198 26.70 5.47 0.31
CA GLU A 198 28.03 5.24 -0.28
C GLU A 198 28.47 3.77 -0.21
N ASP A 199 28.10 3.07 0.86
CA ASP A 199 28.39 1.65 1.05
C ASP A 199 27.66 0.78 0.02
N LEU A 200 26.42 1.13 -0.33
CA LEU A 200 25.66 0.50 -1.41
C LEU A 200 26.34 0.76 -2.76
N VAL A 201 26.72 2.01 -3.05
CA VAL A 201 27.44 2.33 -4.30
C VAL A 201 28.77 1.58 -4.40
N ALA A 202 29.51 1.46 -3.30
CA ALA A 202 30.76 0.70 -3.24
C ALA A 202 30.55 -0.81 -3.39
N ALA A 203 29.44 -1.36 -2.88
CA ALA A 203 29.04 -2.73 -3.09
C ALA A 203 28.71 -2.99 -4.58
N GLU A 204 27.85 -2.17 -5.18
CA GLU A 204 27.48 -2.28 -6.61
C GLU A 204 28.69 -2.16 -7.53
N ARG A 205 29.65 -1.29 -7.17
CA ARG A 205 30.92 -1.16 -7.91
C ARG A 205 31.75 -2.43 -7.88
N ARG A 206 31.90 -3.06 -6.70
CA ARG A 206 32.62 -4.34 -6.56
C ARG A 206 31.93 -5.45 -7.34
N ILE A 207 30.61 -5.57 -7.20
CA ILE A 207 29.80 -6.56 -7.92
C ILE A 207 29.98 -6.40 -9.43
N ALA A 208 29.91 -5.17 -9.94
CA ALA A 208 30.12 -4.87 -11.35
C ALA A 208 31.52 -5.26 -11.83
N GLU A 209 32.55 -5.03 -11.01
CA GLU A 209 33.95 -5.35 -11.30
C GLU A 209 34.21 -6.85 -11.32
N GLU A 210 33.78 -7.57 -10.29
CA GLU A 210 33.90 -9.03 -10.20
C GLU A 210 33.17 -9.72 -11.35
N THR A 211 31.91 -9.32 -11.61
CA THR A 211 31.11 -9.86 -12.71
C THR A 211 31.79 -9.61 -14.06
N ALA A 212 32.40 -8.43 -14.27
CA ALA A 212 33.09 -8.12 -15.53
C ALA A 212 34.39 -8.94 -15.70
N ARG A 213 35.10 -9.25 -14.61
CA ARG A 213 36.27 -10.14 -14.64
C ARG A 213 35.86 -11.59 -14.94
N GLU A 214 34.81 -12.09 -14.31
CA GLU A 214 34.30 -13.44 -14.55
C GLU A 214 33.79 -13.63 -15.99
N GLU A 215 33.22 -12.58 -16.59
CA GLU A 215 32.87 -12.54 -18.02
C GLU A 215 34.09 -12.48 -18.97
N GLY A 216 35.31 -12.48 -18.45
CA GLY A 216 36.54 -12.46 -19.24
C GLY A 216 36.80 -11.13 -19.96
N LYS A 217 36.27 -10.01 -19.44
CA LYS A 217 36.50 -8.69 -20.04
C LYS A 217 37.97 -8.25 -19.85
N PRO A 218 38.58 -7.56 -20.84
CA PRO A 218 39.97 -7.10 -20.71
C PRO A 218 40.16 -6.11 -19.55
N GLU A 219 41.25 -6.25 -18.79
CA GLU A 219 41.62 -5.39 -17.65
C GLU A 219 41.52 -3.89 -17.98
N GLN A 220 42.04 -3.49 -19.14
CA GLN A 220 42.00 -2.09 -19.61
C GLN A 220 40.59 -1.53 -19.86
N ALA A 221 39.59 -2.39 -20.05
CA ALA A 221 38.20 -2.01 -20.28
C ALA A 221 37.37 -2.02 -18.99
N LEU A 222 37.84 -2.69 -17.93
CA LEU A 222 37.10 -2.85 -16.67
C LEU A 222 36.63 -1.51 -16.08
N PRO A 223 37.46 -0.44 -15.98
CA PRO A 223 37.00 0.81 -15.37
C PRO A 223 35.76 1.41 -16.06
N LYS A 224 35.74 1.40 -17.40
CA LYS A 224 34.59 1.91 -18.18
C LYS A 224 33.36 1.02 -18.07
N ILE A 225 33.55 -0.30 -18.02
CA ILE A 225 32.45 -1.26 -17.87
C ILE A 225 31.79 -1.11 -16.49
N VAL A 226 32.62 -1.03 -15.44
CA VAL A 226 32.16 -0.83 -14.06
C VAL A 226 31.41 0.49 -13.93
N GLU A 227 31.97 1.58 -14.45
CA GLU A 227 31.29 2.89 -14.45
C GLU A 227 29.95 2.83 -15.19
N GLY A 228 29.89 2.17 -16.36
CA GLY A 228 28.66 1.97 -17.11
C GLY A 228 27.59 1.20 -16.32
N ARG A 229 27.98 0.12 -15.61
CA ARG A 229 27.07 -0.68 -14.78
C ARG A 229 26.57 0.08 -13.57
N VAL A 230 27.45 0.81 -12.87
CA VAL A 230 27.07 1.66 -11.73
C VAL A 230 26.14 2.79 -12.19
N ASN A 231 26.39 3.40 -13.35
CA ASN A 231 25.46 4.38 -13.94
C ASN A 231 24.11 3.74 -14.33
N GLY A 232 24.09 2.47 -14.74
CA GLY A 232 22.86 1.69 -14.95
C GLY A 232 22.07 1.53 -13.65
N PHE A 233 22.74 1.09 -12.58
CA PHE A 233 22.15 0.98 -11.24
C PHE A 233 21.50 2.29 -10.78
N PHE A 234 22.19 3.43 -10.93
CA PHE A 234 21.61 4.73 -10.58
C PHE A 234 20.35 5.04 -11.40
N LYS A 235 20.34 4.75 -12.70
CA LYS A 235 19.14 4.93 -13.54
C LYS A 235 17.98 4.03 -13.13
N ASP A 236 18.23 2.91 -12.47
CA ASP A 236 17.17 2.03 -11.98
C ASP A 236 16.61 2.54 -10.64
N VAL A 237 17.46 3.02 -9.73
CA VAL A 237 17.03 3.35 -8.34
C VAL A 237 16.82 4.83 -8.06
N VAL A 238 17.34 5.75 -8.87
CA VAL A 238 17.26 7.21 -8.67
C VAL A 238 16.21 7.81 -9.60
N LEU A 239 15.16 8.40 -9.02
CA LEU A 239 14.04 8.99 -9.75
C LEU A 239 14.49 9.98 -10.82
N THR A 240 15.34 10.94 -10.44
CA THR A 240 15.78 12.01 -11.34
C THR A 240 16.64 11.52 -12.52
N GLU A 241 17.25 10.34 -12.40
CA GLU A 241 18.06 9.74 -13.47
C GLU A 241 17.27 8.81 -14.39
N GLN A 242 16.08 8.39 -13.97
CA GLN A 242 15.22 7.55 -14.79
C GLN A 242 14.81 8.28 -16.08
N LYS A 243 14.72 7.52 -17.16
CA LYS A 243 13.96 7.94 -18.34
C LYS A 243 12.48 7.93 -18.01
N SER A 244 11.76 8.95 -18.46
CA SER A 244 10.32 9.01 -18.24
C SER A 244 9.59 7.90 -19.01
N VAL A 245 8.66 7.23 -18.33
CA VAL A 245 7.76 6.26 -18.97
C VAL A 245 6.74 6.92 -19.90
N GLN A 246 6.48 8.23 -19.72
CA GLN A 246 5.56 9.00 -20.54
C GLN A 246 6.26 9.68 -21.73
N ASP A 247 7.51 10.11 -21.55
CA ASP A 247 8.35 10.67 -22.61
C ASP A 247 9.77 10.08 -22.55
N GLY A 248 9.99 9.01 -23.32
CA GLY A 248 11.28 8.30 -23.34
C GLY A 248 12.47 9.10 -23.89
N ASN A 249 12.24 10.32 -24.40
CA ASN A 249 13.30 11.23 -24.83
C ASN A 249 13.87 12.06 -23.68
N LYS A 250 13.12 12.19 -22.57
CA LYS A 250 13.51 13.01 -21.42
C LYS A 250 13.75 12.15 -20.18
N THR A 251 14.64 12.64 -19.31
CA THR A 251 14.71 12.14 -17.95
C THR A 251 13.59 12.75 -17.12
N VAL A 252 13.25 12.11 -16.00
CA VAL A 252 12.31 12.68 -15.03
C VAL A 252 12.80 14.02 -14.53
N LYS A 253 14.11 14.18 -14.29
CA LYS A 253 14.70 15.48 -13.91
C LYS A 253 14.37 16.57 -14.93
N ALA A 254 14.54 16.31 -16.22
CA ALA A 254 14.28 17.32 -17.25
C ALA A 254 12.81 17.76 -17.25
N ILE A 255 11.88 16.82 -17.05
CA ILE A 255 10.44 17.12 -16.95
C ILE A 255 10.14 17.97 -15.70
N LEU A 256 10.73 17.61 -14.56
CA LEU A 256 10.55 18.36 -13.31
C LEU A 256 11.13 19.78 -13.41
N ASP A 257 12.35 19.92 -13.96
CA ASP A 257 13.01 21.22 -14.16
C ASP A 257 12.18 22.15 -15.06
N GLU A 258 11.64 21.62 -16.17
CA GLU A 258 10.78 22.37 -17.10
C GLU A 258 9.49 22.86 -16.45
N ALA A 259 8.98 22.11 -15.48
CA ALA A 259 7.79 22.46 -14.70
C ALA A 259 8.12 23.31 -13.45
N GLY A 260 9.39 23.60 -13.16
CA GLY A 260 9.81 24.30 -11.95
C GLY A 260 9.55 23.52 -10.67
N VAL A 261 9.57 22.18 -10.74
CA VAL A 261 9.25 21.28 -9.64
C VAL A 261 10.52 20.66 -9.06
N THR A 262 10.59 20.56 -7.74
CA THR A 262 11.56 19.70 -7.05
C THR A 262 10.81 18.71 -6.18
N ILE A 263 11.06 17.42 -6.37
CA ILE A 263 10.58 16.39 -5.45
C ILE A 263 11.47 16.41 -4.22
N THR A 264 10.89 16.54 -3.02
CA THR A 264 11.66 16.57 -1.76
C THR A 264 11.78 15.18 -1.15
N ARG A 265 10.72 14.38 -1.23
CA ARG A 265 10.65 13.00 -0.75
C ARG A 265 9.46 12.27 -1.36
N PHE A 266 9.48 10.95 -1.32
CA PHE A 266 8.32 10.14 -1.68
C PHE A 266 8.23 8.89 -0.82
N SER A 267 7.04 8.32 -0.76
CA SER A 267 6.77 7.01 -0.20
C SER A 267 6.00 6.17 -1.20
N ARG A 268 6.37 4.90 -1.33
CA ARG A 268 5.71 3.93 -2.20
C ARG A 268 5.28 2.73 -1.37
N PHE A 269 3.97 2.50 -1.31
CA PHE A 269 3.41 1.30 -0.72
C PHE A 269 2.99 0.33 -1.82
N GLU A 270 3.22 -0.95 -1.58
CA GLU A 270 2.81 -2.05 -2.44
C GLU A 270 2.31 -3.17 -1.52
N VAL A 271 1.03 -3.53 -1.65
CA VAL A 271 0.39 -4.59 -0.88
C VAL A 271 1.14 -5.90 -1.07
N GLY A 272 1.45 -6.53 0.06
CA GLY A 272 2.19 -7.79 0.13
C GLY A 272 3.70 -7.68 -0.10
N ALA A 273 4.22 -6.47 -0.35
CA ALA A 273 5.66 -6.25 -0.40
C ALA A 273 6.22 -6.03 1.01
N SER A 274 7.34 -6.71 1.29
CA SER A 274 8.15 -6.53 2.50
C SER A 274 8.85 -5.17 2.54
#